data_AF-A0A4Y2B123-F1
#
_entry.id   AF-A0A4Y2B123-F1
#
_cell.length_a   1.000
_cell.length_b   1.000
_cell.length_c   1.000
_cell.angle_alpha   90.00
_cell.angle_beta   90.00
_cell.angle_gamma   90.00
#
_symmetry.space_group_name_H-M   'P 1'
#
loop_
_entity.id
_entity.type
_entity.pdbx_description
1 polymer ?
#
loop_
_entity_poly.entity_id
_entity_poly.type
_entity_poly.pdbx_seq_one_letter_code
_entity_poly.pdbx_strand_id
1 'polypeptide(L)'
;MVSYVPGDLVWVFTPIRKVGLSEKLLRRYFGPYQVLRRLSDVTYEVQDFDPASRRRKHKDVVHVLRMKPYHDPSQQIEVEGSRNQDDISPREKNVPKGPMTRSRMKALNQTQ
;
A
#
# COMPACT_ATOMS: atom_id res chain seq x y z
N MET A 1 6.20 -6.86 -21.93
CA MET A 1 6.89 -7.48 -20.77
C MET A 1 7.21 -6.36 -19.79
N VAL A 2 6.99 -6.54 -18.48
CA VAL A 2 7.32 -5.51 -17.48
C VAL A 2 8.82 -5.55 -17.22
N SER A 3 9.48 -4.40 -17.23
CA SER A 3 10.90 -4.24 -16.91
C SER A 3 11.08 -3.16 -15.85
N TYR A 4 12.06 -3.35 -14.96
CA TYR A 4 12.38 -2.40 -13.91
C TYR A 4 13.81 -1.88 -14.09
N VAL A 5 14.03 -0.63 -13.73
CA VAL A 5 15.37 -0.01 -13.73
C VAL A 5 15.93 0.06 -12.31
N PRO A 6 17.27 0.04 -12.15
CA PRO A 6 17.89 0.32 -10.87
C PRO A 6 17.37 1.63 -10.27
N GLY A 7 16.94 1.59 -9.02
CA GLY A 7 16.32 2.72 -8.33
C GLY A 7 14.80 2.63 -8.18
N ASP A 8 14.12 1.84 -9.02
CA ASP A 8 12.67 1.65 -8.92
C ASP A 8 12.28 1.05 -7.57
N LEU A 9 11.17 1.55 -7.02
CA LEU A 9 10.55 0.98 -5.83
C LEU A 9 9.49 -0.04 -6.23
N VAL A 10 9.52 -1.20 -5.58
CA VAL A 10 8.61 -2.31 -5.87
C VAL A 10 8.10 -3.00 -4.61
N TRP A 11 6.88 -3.52 -4.68
CA TRP A 11 6.35 -4.52 -3.77
C TRP A 11 6.80 -5.92 -4.19
N VAL A 12 7.23 -6.74 -3.25
CA VAL A 12 7.63 -8.13 -3.48
C VAL A 12 6.64 -9.09 -2.82
N PHE A 13 6.14 -10.04 -3.60
CA PHE A 13 5.33 -11.15 -3.12
C PHE A 13 6.20 -12.15 -2.34
N THR A 14 5.94 -12.35 -1.06
CA THR A 14 6.63 -13.34 -0.23
C THR A 14 5.61 -14.34 0.31
N PRO A 15 5.65 -15.62 -0.12
CA PRO A 15 4.73 -16.63 0.40
C PRO A 15 5.09 -16.95 1.85
N ILE A 16 4.36 -16.35 2.79
CA ILE A 16 4.52 -16.57 4.23
C ILE A 16 3.39 -17.42 4.80
N ARG A 17 3.75 -18.25 5.78
CA ARG A 17 2.81 -19.02 6.61
C ARG A 17 3.06 -18.63 8.07
N LYS A 18 1.99 -18.30 8.80
CA LYS A 18 2.05 -17.98 10.23
C LYS A 18 1.07 -18.87 10.99
N VAL A 19 1.60 -19.66 11.93
CA VAL A 19 0.81 -20.58 12.75
C VAL A 19 -0.30 -19.81 13.48
N GLY A 20 -1.50 -20.38 13.49
CA GLY A 20 -2.68 -19.77 14.12
C GLY A 20 -3.36 -18.65 13.32
N LEU A 21 -2.88 -18.32 12.12
CA LEU A 21 -3.55 -17.37 11.21
C LEU A 21 -3.93 -18.05 9.89
N SER A 22 -5.08 -17.68 9.34
CA SER A 22 -5.47 -18.12 8.01
C SER A 22 -4.64 -17.43 6.95
N GLU A 23 -4.08 -18.20 6.01
CA GLU A 23 -3.28 -17.69 4.89
C GLU A 23 -4.03 -16.70 3.98
N LYS A 24 -5.38 -16.70 4.03
CA LYS A 24 -6.22 -15.76 3.28
C LYS A 24 -6.17 -14.34 3.86
N LEU A 25 -5.90 -14.20 5.16
CA LEU A 25 -5.87 -12.91 5.86
C LEU A 25 -4.46 -12.34 5.97
N LEU A 26 -3.43 -13.08 5.53
CA LEU A 26 -2.05 -12.61 5.56
C LEU A 26 -1.75 -11.68 4.39
N ARG A 27 -1.09 -10.56 4.68
CA ARG A 27 -0.47 -9.69 3.68
C ARG A 27 0.65 -10.46 2.98
N ARG A 28 0.62 -10.51 1.65
CA ARG A 28 1.59 -11.27 0.85
C ARG A 28 2.63 -10.40 0.14
N TYR A 29 2.32 -9.12 -0.04
CA TYR A 29 3.24 -8.16 -0.64
C TYR A 29 3.88 -7.30 0.45
N PHE A 30 5.20 -7.23 0.42
CA PHE A 30 6.03 -6.47 1.36
C PHE A 30 6.92 -5.50 0.58
N GLY A 31 7.44 -4.49 1.27
CA GLY A 31 8.22 -3.42 0.65
C GLY A 31 7.60 -2.05 0.87
N PRO A 32 8.24 -0.97 0.41
CA PRO A 32 9.03 -0.89 -0.80
C PRO A 32 10.38 -1.60 -0.71
N TYR A 33 10.74 -2.26 -1.81
CA TYR A 33 12.08 -2.71 -2.12
C TYR A 33 12.64 -1.83 -3.23
N GLN A 34 13.92 -1.51 -3.17
CA GLN A 34 14.62 -0.83 -4.26
C GLN A 34 15.27 -1.87 -5.17
N VAL A 35 15.04 -1.75 -6.47
CA VAL A 35 15.74 -2.54 -7.47
C VAL A 35 17.20 -2.07 -7.53
N LEU A 36 18.14 -2.99 -7.34
CA LEU A 36 19.58 -2.68 -7.42
C LEU A 36 20.12 -2.91 -8.82
N ARG A 37 19.83 -4.08 -9.41
CA ARG A 37 20.24 -4.43 -10.77
C ARG A 37 19.39 -5.56 -11.34
N ARG A 38 19.38 -5.62 -12.67
CA ARG A 38 18.84 -6.76 -13.42
C ARG A 38 19.91 -7.84 -13.52
N LEU A 39 19.59 -9.06 -13.11
CA LEU A 39 20.49 -10.22 -13.21
C LEU A 39 20.23 -11.02 -14.49
N SER A 40 18.96 -11.11 -14.90
CA SER A 40 18.54 -11.76 -16.14
C SER A 40 17.28 -11.07 -16.67
N ASP A 41 16.71 -11.60 -17.76
CA ASP A 41 15.53 -10.96 -18.34
C ASP A 41 14.33 -10.91 -17.38
N VAL A 42 14.26 -11.86 -16.47
CA VAL A 42 13.14 -12.08 -15.55
C VAL A 42 13.54 -12.01 -14.08
N THR A 43 14.82 -11.87 -13.75
CA THR A 43 15.32 -11.94 -12.38
C THR A 43 16.07 -10.66 -12.01
N TYR A 44 15.72 -10.09 -10.86
CA TYR A 44 16.27 -8.83 -10.36
C TYR A 44 16.84 -9.02 -8.96
N GLU A 45 17.91 -8.30 -8.66
CA GLU A 45 18.41 -8.14 -7.29
C GLU A 45 17.73 -6.92 -6.68
N VAL A 46 17.10 -7.10 -5.52
CA VAL A 46 16.37 -6.06 -4.80
C VAL A 46 16.89 -5.92 -3.37
N GLN A 47 16.65 -4.77 -2.76
CA GLN A 47 17.08 -4.48 -1.40
C GLN A 47 15.97 -3.77 -0.62
N ASP A 48 15.87 -4.03 0.69
CA ASP A 48 14.92 -3.33 1.56
C ASP A 48 15.10 -1.80 1.44
N PHE A 49 14.01 -1.09 1.15
CA PHE A 49 14.00 0.37 1.10
C PHE A 49 13.38 0.94 2.36
N ASP A 50 14.24 1.35 3.29
CA ASP A 50 13.87 2.18 4.43
C ASP A 50 14.90 3.32 4.52
N PRO A 51 14.51 4.57 4.22
CA PRO A 51 15.42 5.71 4.28
C PRO A 51 15.77 6.13 5.71
N ALA A 52 14.93 5.79 6.70
CA ALA A 52 15.12 6.19 8.10
C ALA A 52 15.91 5.14 8.90
N SER A 53 15.91 3.89 8.46
CA SER A 53 16.56 2.79 9.18
C SER A 53 18.07 2.72 8.91
N ARG A 54 18.84 2.68 10.01
CA ARG A 54 20.28 2.38 10.02
C ARG A 54 20.58 0.87 10.03
N ARG A 55 19.56 0.01 9.94
CA ARG A 55 19.77 -1.45 9.96
C ARG A 55 20.46 -1.89 8.67
N ARG A 56 21.18 -3.01 8.76
CA ARG A 56 21.77 -3.65 7.60
C ARG A 56 20.66 -4.02 6.61
N LYS A 57 20.74 -3.48 5.40
CA LYS A 57 19.76 -3.73 4.35
C LYS A 57 19.99 -5.12 3.75
N HIS A 58 18.97 -5.97 3.79
CA HIS A 58 19.04 -7.29 3.17
C HIS A 58 18.82 -7.19 1.66
N LYS A 59 19.53 -8.03 0.92
CA LYS A 59 19.38 -8.16 -0.53
C LYS A 59 18.74 -9.50 -0.84
N ASP A 60 17.87 -9.52 -1.82
CA ASP A 60 17.19 -10.72 -2.29
C ASP A 60 17.14 -10.76 -3.82
N VAL A 61 16.96 -11.94 -4.38
CA VAL A 61 16.87 -12.18 -5.82
C VAL A 61 15.46 -12.65 -6.16
N VAL A 62 14.75 -11.83 -6.94
CA VAL A 62 13.30 -11.96 -7.14
C VAL A 62 12.96 -12.06 -8.62
N HIS A 63 12.03 -12.95 -8.95
CA HIS A 63 11.47 -13.08 -10.29
C HIS A 63 10.43 -11.97 -10.56
N VAL A 64 10.40 -11.44 -11.78
CA VAL A 64 9.55 -10.32 -12.22
C VAL A 64 8.06 -10.51 -11.90
N LEU A 65 7.55 -11.75 -11.97
CA LEU A 65 6.16 -12.09 -11.64
C LEU A 65 5.80 -11.90 -10.15
N ARG A 66 6.79 -11.84 -9.27
CA ARG A 66 6.60 -11.57 -7.83
C ARG A 66 6.73 -10.09 -7.50
N MET A 67 7.07 -9.24 -8.47
CA MET A 67 7.29 -7.80 -8.28
C MET A 67 6.09 -7.00 -8.80
N LYS A 68 5.71 -5.95 -8.06
CA LYS A 68 4.72 -4.95 -8.52
C LYS A 68 5.29 -3.55 -8.28
N PRO A 69 5.05 -2.57 -9.16
CA PRO A 69 5.51 -1.20 -8.93
C PRO A 69 4.95 -0.65 -7.61
N TYR A 70 5.79 0.07 -6.86
CA TYR A 70 5.40 0.81 -5.68
C TYR A 70 5.08 2.25 -6.07
N HIS A 71 3.89 2.73 -5.69
CA HIS A 71 3.50 4.12 -5.88
C HIS A 71 3.47 4.79 -4.51
N ASP A 72 4.27 5.84 -4.35
CA ASP A 72 4.30 6.65 -3.13
C ASP A 72 2.99 7.45 -3.04
N PRO A 73 2.16 7.26 -1.98
CA PRO A 73 0.93 8.02 -1.79
C PRO A 73 1.17 9.54 -1.76
N SER A 74 2.36 9.97 -1.34
CA SER A 74 2.74 11.38 -1.24
C SER A 74 2.90 12.05 -2.60
N GLN A 75 3.20 11.27 -3.65
CA GLN A 75 3.41 11.76 -5.02
C GLN A 75 2.11 11.76 -5.85
N GLN A 76 0.98 11.32 -5.29
CA GLN A 76 -0.30 11.24 -6.00
C GLN A 76 -1.08 12.58 -6.00
N ILE A 77 -0.50 13.65 -5.45
CA ILE A 77 -1.12 14.97 -5.32
C ILE A 77 -0.77 15.83 -6.54
N GLU A 78 -1.01 15.38 -7.77
CA GLU A 78 -0.77 16.25 -8.96
C GLU A 78 -1.37 15.70 -10.28
N VAL A 79 -2.55 15.06 -10.29
CA VAL A 79 -3.21 14.70 -11.57
C VAL A 79 -4.73 14.93 -11.61
N GLU A 80 -5.40 15.35 -10.54
CA GLU A 80 -6.82 15.76 -10.61
C GLU A 80 -6.95 17.27 -10.86
N GLY A 81 -6.42 17.73 -12.00
CA GLY A 81 -6.38 19.14 -12.43
C GLY A 81 -7.22 19.47 -13.67
N SER A 82 -8.11 18.59 -14.12
CA SER A 82 -9.08 18.90 -15.18
C SER A 82 -10.28 17.93 -15.16
N ARG A 83 -11.07 17.97 -14.08
CA ARG A 83 -12.51 17.66 -14.13
C ARG A 83 -13.24 19.00 -14.10
N ASN A 84 -13.97 19.29 -15.17
CA ASN A 84 -14.72 20.54 -15.36
C ASN A 84 -15.59 20.85 -14.13
N GLN A 85 -15.52 22.09 -13.66
CA GLN A 85 -16.31 22.62 -12.56
C GLN A 85 -17.71 22.98 -13.07
N ASP A 86 -18.60 22.00 -13.21
CA ASP A 86 -20.03 22.25 -13.40
C ASP A 86 -20.81 21.14 -12.68
N ASP A 87 -20.89 21.21 -11.35
CA ASP A 87 -22.00 20.69 -10.55
C ASP A 87 -21.77 21.04 -9.06
N ILE A 88 -22.08 22.29 -8.72
CA ILE A 88 -22.30 22.70 -7.33
C ILE A 88 -23.68 22.17 -6.93
N SER A 89 -23.73 21.01 -6.25
CA SER A 89 -24.95 20.57 -5.55
C SER A 89 -24.83 20.85 -4.04
N PRO A 90 -25.81 21.51 -3.39
CA PRO A 90 -25.72 21.90 -1.99
C PRO A 90 -25.77 20.70 -1.02
N ARG A 91 -24.62 20.42 -0.38
CA ARG A 91 -24.47 20.03 1.04
C ARG A 91 -25.61 19.17 1.64
N GLU A 92 -25.59 17.86 1.39
CA GLU A 92 -26.28 16.91 2.27
C GLU A 92 -25.50 16.68 3.56
N LYS A 93 -26.23 16.78 4.67
CA LYS A 93 -25.75 16.92 6.03
C LYS A 93 -25.49 15.52 6.59
N ASN A 94 -24.34 15.35 7.22
CA ASN A 94 -23.86 14.18 7.96
C ASN A 94 -24.96 13.21 8.46
N VAL A 95 -25.18 12.11 7.74
CA VAL A 95 -25.83 10.91 8.28
C VAL A 95 -24.77 9.81 8.39
N PRO A 96 -24.40 9.36 9.61
CA PRO A 96 -23.46 8.26 9.76
C PRO A 96 -24.12 6.95 9.35
N LYS A 97 -23.81 6.48 8.14
CA LYS A 97 -24.19 5.16 7.62
C LYS A 97 -23.24 4.10 8.21
N GLY A 98 -23.58 3.59 9.39
CA GLY A 98 -22.88 2.48 10.02
C GLY A 98 -23.72 1.89 11.15
N PRO A 99 -23.53 0.60 11.49
CA PRO A 99 -24.27 -0.03 12.58
C PRO A 99 -23.99 0.71 13.90
N MET A 100 -25.05 0.98 14.64
CA MET A 100 -24.98 1.80 15.84
C MET A 100 -24.16 1.09 16.93
N THR A 101 -23.08 1.72 17.39
CA THR A 101 -22.23 1.12 18.42
C THR A 101 -22.83 1.32 19.81
N ARG A 102 -22.58 0.35 20.72
CA ARG A 102 -23.05 0.39 22.11
C ARG A 102 -22.59 1.63 22.88
N SER A 103 -21.39 2.13 22.58
CA SER A 103 -20.86 3.35 23.19
C SER A 103 -21.68 4.59 22.79
N ARG A 104 -22.15 4.63 21.53
CA ARG A 104 -22.98 5.70 20.99
C ARG A 104 -24.39 5.72 21.60
N MET A 105 -24.99 4.55 21.87
CA MET A 105 -26.26 4.46 22.59
C MET A 105 -26.17 5.07 24.00
N LYS A 106 -25.07 4.85 24.72
CA LYS A 106 -24.88 5.42 26.06
C LYS A 106 -24.74 6.95 26.04
N ALA A 107 -24.01 7.49 25.05
CA ALA A 107 -23.80 8.93 24.95
C ALA A 107 -25.10 9.72 24.70
N LEU A 108 -26.09 9.13 24.01
CA LEU A 108 -27.39 9.80 23.78
C LEU A 108 -28.29 9.81 25.02
N ASN A 109 -28.19 8.82 25.91
CA ASN A 109 -29.10 8.67 27.04
C ASN A 109 -28.63 9.39 28.31
N GLN A 110 -27.55 10.17 28.21
CA GLN A 110 -26.91 10.83 29.35
C GLN A 110 -27.17 12.35 29.39
N THR A 111 -27.98 12.86 28.45
CA THR A 111 -28.47 14.24 28.46
C THR A 111 -29.92 14.27 28.94
N GLN A 112 -30.11 14.05 30.24
CA GLN A 112 -31.25 14.52 31.03
C GLN A 112 -30.73 14.89 32.42
#